data_AF-A0A9P4XYZ2-F1
#
_entry.id   AF-A0A9P4XYZ2-F1
#
_cell.length_a   1.000
_cell.length_b   1.000
_cell.length_c   1.000
_cell.angle_alpha   90.00
_cell.angle_beta   90.00
_cell.angle_gamma   90.00
#
_symmetry.space_group_name_H-M   'P 1'
#
loop_
_entity.id
_entity.type
_entity.pdbx_description
1 polymer ?
#
loop_
_entity_poly.entity_id
_entity_poly.type
_entity_poly.pdbx_seq_one_letter_code
_entity_poly.pdbx_strand_id
1 'polypeptide(L)'
;MSRLLIEGTSVADFVRSMPRQGRSYSLIRYEETIRYAEFPVLDLSTQPQTPAAQNLQRSHLQRTHTEILDMLDWLYDHGVRRIITLRVPDRMAHPHDELEIASVVKRFRVEELDWRILDLSLNIF
;
A
#
# COMPACT_ATOMS: atom_id res chain seq x y z
N MET A 1 -6.41 -19.20 5.32
CA MET A 1 -5.96 -17.90 4.78
C MET A 1 -5.88 -18.05 3.26
N SER A 2 -6.93 -17.69 2.53
CA SER A 2 -6.99 -17.85 1.08
C SER A 2 -6.32 -16.66 0.41
N ARG A 3 -5.23 -16.89 -0.34
CA ARG A 3 -4.61 -15.88 -1.22
C ARG A 3 -5.45 -15.75 -2.48
N LEU A 4 -6.00 -14.56 -2.73
CA LEU A 4 -6.52 -14.22 -4.06
C LEU A 4 -5.32 -14.05 -5.00
N LEU A 5 -5.04 -15.09 -5.78
CA LEU A 5 -4.11 -15.02 -6.90
C LEU A 5 -4.86 -14.38 -8.07
N ILE A 6 -4.65 -13.09 -8.30
CA ILE A 6 -5.13 -12.41 -9.51
C ILE A 6 -4.05 -12.59 -10.57
N GLU A 7 -4.20 -13.60 -11.44
CA GLU A 7 -3.25 -13.85 -12.51
C GLU A 7 -3.20 -12.66 -13.49
N GLY A 8 -2.01 -12.13 -13.73
CA GLY A 8 -1.75 -11.15 -14.80
C GLY A 8 -1.85 -9.66 -14.45
N THR A 9 -2.17 -9.29 -13.20
CA THR A 9 -2.20 -7.89 -12.76
C THR A 9 -1.30 -7.71 -11.54
N SER A 10 -0.40 -6.72 -11.55
CA SER A 10 0.40 -6.38 -10.36
C SER A 10 -0.54 -6.00 -9.21
N VAL A 11 -0.23 -6.39 -7.97
CA VAL A 11 -1.02 -6.00 -6.78
C VAL A 11 -1.14 -4.47 -6.70
N ALA A 12 -0.12 -3.74 -7.12
CA ALA A 12 -0.16 -2.28 -7.21
C ALA A 12 -1.21 -1.78 -8.21
N ASP A 13 -1.33 -2.42 -9.37
CA ASP A 13 -2.33 -2.06 -10.39
C ASP A 13 -3.75 -2.42 -9.92
N PHE A 14 -3.91 -3.54 -9.20
CA PHE A 14 -5.17 -3.90 -8.56
C PHE A 14 -5.58 -2.85 -7.53
N VAL A 15 -4.68 -2.51 -6.59
CA VAL A 15 -4.93 -1.49 -5.55
C VAL A 15 -5.27 -0.13 -6.19
N ARG A 16 -4.59 0.29 -7.26
CA ARG A 16 -4.91 1.53 -7.99
C ARG A 16 -6.24 1.50 -8.74
N SER A 17 -6.66 0.34 -9.23
CA SER A 17 -7.91 0.19 -9.97
C SER A 17 -9.13 0.09 -9.06
N MET A 18 -8.95 -0.35 -7.82
CA MET A 18 -10.03 -0.59 -6.86
C MET A 18 -10.83 0.70 -6.52
N PRO A 19 -10.23 1.87 -6.25
CA PRO A 19 -10.97 3.12 -6.08
C PRO A 19 -11.72 3.58 -7.34
N ARG A 20 -11.25 3.19 -8.54
CA ARG A 20 -11.81 3.63 -9.83
C ARG A 20 -13.03 2.81 -10.28
N GLN A 21 -13.18 1.57 -9.80
CA GLN A 21 -14.38 0.75 -10.05
C GLN A 21 -15.53 1.10 -9.09
N GLY A 22 -15.92 2.37 -9.00
CA GLY A 22 -16.99 2.88 -8.11
C GLY A 22 -18.42 2.43 -8.44
N ARG A 23 -18.67 1.25 -9.04
CA ARG A 23 -20.01 0.84 -9.51
C ARG A 23 -20.76 -0.21 -8.66
N SER A 24 -20.20 -0.81 -7.61
CA SER A 24 -20.99 -1.74 -6.76
C SER A 24 -20.58 -1.86 -5.28
N TYR A 25 -19.89 -0.87 -4.70
CA TYR A 25 -19.50 -0.95 -3.28
C TYR A 25 -20.56 -0.44 -2.29
N SER A 26 -21.73 0.00 -2.76
CA SER A 26 -22.85 0.38 -1.89
C SER A 26 -23.41 -0.78 -1.04
N LEU A 27 -22.95 -2.02 -1.28
CA LEU A 27 -23.34 -3.23 -0.55
C LEU A 27 -22.40 -3.56 0.61
N ILE A 28 -21.21 -2.96 0.68
CA ILE A 28 -20.22 -3.22 1.74
C ILE A 28 -20.10 -1.95 2.57
N ARG A 29 -20.61 -2.01 3.80
CA ARG A 29 -20.37 -0.97 4.81
C ARG A 29 -19.22 -1.42 5.68
N TYR A 30 -18.19 -0.58 5.79
CA TYR A 30 -17.10 -0.81 6.70
C TYR A 30 -17.51 -0.33 8.10
N GLU A 31 -17.05 -1.05 9.10
CA GLU A 31 -17.10 -0.57 10.48
C GLU A 31 -16.22 0.67 10.61
N GLU A 32 -16.58 1.56 11.52
CA GLU A 32 -15.81 2.77 11.79
C GLU A 32 -14.39 2.46 12.26
N THR A 33 -14.21 1.31 12.93
CA THR A 33 -12.93 0.84 13.46
C THR A 33 -12.48 -0.44 12.78
N ILE A 34 -11.26 -0.40 12.22
CA ILE A 34 -10.53 -1.58 11.76
C ILE A 34 -9.55 -2.01 12.84
N ARG A 35 -9.61 -3.26 13.28
CA ARG A 35 -8.66 -3.79 14.26
C ARG A 35 -7.27 -3.99 13.67
N TYR A 36 -7.18 -4.45 12.43
CA TYR A 36 -5.91 -4.78 11.78
C TYR A 36 -5.96 -4.45 10.28
N ALA A 37 -5.01 -3.64 9.81
CA ALA A 37 -4.79 -3.36 8.40
C ALA A 37 -3.33 -3.67 8.05
N GLU A 38 -3.12 -4.52 7.04
CA GLU A 38 -1.79 -4.89 6.56
C GLU A 38 -1.74 -4.75 5.05
N PHE A 39 -0.71 -4.07 4.57
CA PHE A 39 -0.42 -3.93 3.17
C PHE A 39 0.62 -4.97 2.73
N PRO A 40 0.44 -5.63 1.57
CA PRO A 40 1.44 -6.54 1.04
C PRO A 40 2.68 -5.78 0.55
N VAL A 41 3.82 -6.47 0.45
CA VAL A 41 5.02 -5.91 -0.20
C VAL A 41 4.75 -5.74 -1.69
N LEU A 42 4.68 -4.49 -2.15
CA LEU A 42 4.30 -4.16 -3.52
C LEU A 42 5.46 -4.22 -4.53
N ASP A 43 6.70 -4.43 -4.07
CA ASP A 43 7.92 -4.51 -4.89
C ASP A 43 8.19 -5.90 -5.51
N LEU A 44 7.37 -6.90 -5.24
CA LEU A 44 7.62 -8.28 -5.66
C LEU A 44 6.99 -8.61 -7.01
N SER A 45 7.61 -8.15 -8.10
CA SER A 45 7.46 -8.88 -9.37
C SER A 45 8.31 -10.15 -9.31
N THR A 46 7.68 -11.29 -9.00
CA THR A 46 8.28 -12.63 -8.97
C THR A 46 8.43 -13.27 -10.37
N GLN A 47 8.24 -12.51 -11.46
CA GLN A 47 8.27 -13.05 -12.82
C GLN A 47 9.69 -13.16 -13.39
N PRO A 48 10.00 -14.22 -14.16
CA PRO A 48 11.27 -14.36 -14.86
C PRO A 48 11.55 -13.16 -15.76
N GLN A 49 12.72 -12.56 -15.57
CA GLN A 49 13.15 -11.28 -16.12
C GLN A 49 13.31 -11.33 -17.66
N THR A 50 12.27 -10.96 -18.41
CA THR A 50 12.44 -10.53 -19.79
C THR A 50 12.91 -9.06 -19.83
N PRO A 51 13.61 -8.60 -20.89
CA PRO A 51 14.06 -7.20 -21.00
C PRO A 51 12.91 -6.18 -20.90
N ALA A 52 11.71 -6.57 -21.35
CA ALA A 52 10.50 -5.76 -21.21
C ALA A 52 10.02 -5.65 -19.76
N ALA A 53 10.09 -6.74 -18.99
CA ALA A 53 9.78 -6.74 -17.56
C ALA A 53 10.77 -5.90 -16.73
N GLN A 54 12.06 -5.89 -17.11
CA GLN A 54 13.07 -5.04 -16.47
C GLN A 54 12.78 -3.55 -16.64
N ASN A 55 12.31 -3.13 -17.82
CA ASN A 55 11.93 -1.74 -18.07
C ASN A 55 10.66 -1.35 -17.30
N LEU A 56 9.68 -2.24 -17.19
CA LEU A 56 8.49 -2.04 -16.36
C LEU A 56 8.86 -1.95 -14.86
N GLN A 57 9.76 -2.79 -14.38
CA GLN A 57 10.21 -2.79 -12.99
C GLN A 57 10.99 -1.50 -12.66
N ARG A 58 11.87 -1.03 -13.55
CA ARG A 58 12.52 0.29 -13.44
C ARG A 58 11.50 1.43 -13.41
N SER A 59 10.45 1.36 -14.24
CA SER A 59 9.38 2.37 -14.21
C SER A 59 8.54 2.33 -12.94
N HIS A 60 8.36 1.15 -12.33
CA HIS A 60 7.67 0.98 -11.04
C HIS A 60 8.49 1.51 -9.86
N LEU A 61 9.81 1.33 -9.89
CA LEU A 61 10.74 1.90 -8.90
C LEU A 61 10.88 3.44 -9.03
N GLN A 62 10.61 3.99 -10.22
CA GLN A 62 10.66 5.44 -10.49
C GLN A 62 9.32 6.16 -10.26
N ARG A 63 8.21 5.43 -10.14
CA ARG A 63 6.90 6.05 -9.87
C ARG A 63 6.77 6.36 -8.39
N THR A 64 6.36 7.60 -8.09
CA THR A 64 5.82 7.99 -6.79
C THR A 64 4.76 6.97 -6.37
N HIS A 65 4.97 6.33 -5.23
CA HIS A 65 4.13 5.25 -4.75
C HIS A 65 3.05 5.79 -3.82
N THR A 66 1.89 6.13 -4.38
CA THR A 66 0.73 6.64 -3.62
C THR A 66 -0.28 5.55 -3.30
N GLU A 67 -0.09 4.31 -3.75
CA GLU A 67 -1.11 3.24 -3.70
C GLU A 67 -1.63 2.97 -2.28
N ILE A 68 -0.74 3.03 -1.27
CA ILE A 68 -1.11 2.86 0.13
C ILE A 68 -1.96 4.05 0.60
N LEU A 69 -1.54 5.27 0.26
CA LEU A 69 -2.27 6.49 0.61
C LEU A 69 -3.64 6.54 -0.09
N ASP A 70 -3.70 6.18 -1.37
CA ASP A 70 -4.94 6.11 -2.15
C ASP A 70 -5.95 5.13 -1.53
N MET A 71 -5.46 3.98 -1.04
CA MET A 71 -6.31 2.99 -0.36
C MET A 71 -6.76 3.47 1.02
N LEU A 72 -5.89 4.15 1.77
CA LEU A 72 -6.24 4.74 3.06
C LEU A 72 -7.27 5.86 2.88
N ASP A 73 -7.11 6.73 1.89
CA ASP A 73 -8.11 7.75 1.54
C ASP A 73 -9.45 7.11 1.20
N TRP A 74 -9.43 6.05 0.39
CA TRP A 74 -10.63 5.29 0.08
C TRP A 74 -11.32 4.72 1.33
N LEU A 75 -10.57 4.12 2.26
CA LEU A 75 -11.13 3.62 3.53
C LEU A 75 -11.77 4.74 4.35
N TYR A 76 -11.13 5.91 4.39
CA TYR A 76 -11.68 7.07 5.07
C TYR A 76 -13.01 7.51 4.45
N ASP A 77 -13.08 7.57 3.13
CA ASP A 77 -14.30 7.95 2.42
C ASP A 77 -15.43 6.92 2.62
N HIS A 78 -15.07 5.68 2.92
CA HIS A 78 -16.01 4.59 3.22
C HIS A 78 -16.35 4.46 4.72
N GLY A 79 -16.04 5.48 5.53
CA GLY A 79 -16.51 5.59 6.91
C GLY A 79 -15.55 5.06 7.97
N VAL A 80 -14.38 4.56 7.58
CA VAL A 80 -13.34 4.19 8.54
C VAL A 80 -12.75 5.45 9.17
N ARG A 81 -12.65 5.47 10.49
CA ARG A 81 -12.10 6.58 11.28
C ARG A 81 -11.00 6.13 12.23
N ARG A 82 -10.96 4.83 12.57
CA ARG A 82 -9.96 4.28 13.46
C ARG A 82 -9.32 3.02 12.89
N ILE A 83 -8.00 2.92 12.99
CA ILE A 83 -7.24 1.69 12.73
C ILE A 83 -6.42 1.39 13.98
N ILE A 84 -6.56 0.23 14.60
CA ILE A 84 -5.80 -0.10 15.82
C ILE A 84 -4.35 -0.43 15.44
N THR A 85 -4.15 -1.46 14.64
CA THR A 85 -2.83 -1.87 14.14
C THR A 85 -2.72 -1.65 12.63
N LEU A 86 -1.74 -0.85 12.21
CA LEU A 86 -1.43 -0.57 10.82
C LEU A 86 -0.03 -1.08 10.47
N ARG A 87 0.06 -2.02 9.52
CA ARG A 87 1.33 -2.56 9.01
C ARG A 87 1.54 -2.21 7.55
N VAL A 88 2.61 -1.49 7.28
CA VAL A 88 2.95 -1.01 5.95
C VAL A 88 4.41 -1.31 5.65
N PRO A 89 4.71 -2.27 4.75
CA PRO A 89 6.05 -2.39 4.20
C PRO A 89 6.30 -1.24 3.24
N ASP A 90 7.33 -0.43 3.51
CA ASP A 90 7.72 0.66 2.61
C ASP A 90 8.68 0.16 1.53
N ARG A 91 8.87 0.98 0.49
CA ARG A 91 9.79 0.69 -0.63
C ARG A 91 11.19 1.23 -0.33
N MET A 92 12.19 0.57 -0.91
CA MET A 92 13.57 1.07 -0.87
C MET A 92 13.76 2.31 -1.75
N ALA A 93 13.07 2.37 -2.89
CA ALA A 93 13.10 3.51 -3.79
C ALA A 93 11.84 4.36 -3.56
N HIS A 94 12.05 5.63 -3.21
CA HIS A 94 10.98 6.57 -2.87
C HIS A 94 10.11 6.11 -1.67
N PRO A 95 10.70 5.97 -0.47
CA PRO A 95 9.92 5.73 0.75
C PRO A 95 8.92 6.87 0.97
N HIS A 96 7.86 6.59 1.74
CA HIS A 96 6.87 7.62 2.06
C HIS A 96 7.47 8.67 2.99
N ASP A 97 7.03 9.92 2.84
CA ASP A 97 7.50 11.02 3.68
C ASP A 97 6.98 10.85 5.12
N GLU A 98 7.80 11.14 6.12
CA GLU A 98 7.41 11.06 7.53
C GLU A 98 6.19 11.93 7.86
N LEU A 99 6.02 13.07 7.19
CA LEU A 99 4.85 13.94 7.33
C LEU A 99 3.59 13.29 6.78
N GLU A 100 3.69 12.55 5.68
CA GLU A 100 2.57 11.78 5.11
C GLU A 100 2.16 10.68 6.08
N ILE A 101 3.13 9.93 6.62
CA ILE A 101 2.90 8.89 7.61
C ILE A 101 2.24 9.46 8.87
N ALA A 102 2.77 10.57 9.40
CA ALA A 102 2.21 11.25 10.57
C ALA A 102 0.76 11.72 10.32
N SER A 103 0.46 12.19 9.11
CA SER A 103 -0.89 12.61 8.74
C SER A 103 -1.87 11.43 8.78
N VAL A 104 -1.46 10.26 8.28
CA VAL A 104 -2.24 9.01 8.30
C VAL A 104 -2.49 8.55 9.74
N VAL A 105 -1.43 8.48 10.56
CA VAL A 105 -1.50 8.06 11.96
C VAL A 105 -2.50 8.93 12.73
N LYS A 106 -2.41 10.25 12.55
CA LYS A 106 -3.32 11.19 13.20
C LYS A 106 -4.76 11.06 12.69
N ARG A 107 -4.94 10.93 11.38
CA ARG A 107 -6.27 10.84 10.74
C ARG A 107 -7.03 9.59 11.18
N PHE A 108 -6.34 8.45 11.28
CA PHE A 108 -6.93 7.17 11.67
C PHE A 108 -6.74 6.81 13.14
N ARG A 109 -6.21 7.71 13.96
CA ARG A 109 -5.94 7.46 15.39
C ARG A 109 -5.24 6.12 15.62
N VAL A 110 -4.17 5.88 14.85
CA VAL A 110 -3.44 4.61 14.87
C VAL A 110 -2.79 4.40 16.23
N GLU A 111 -2.98 3.21 16.81
CA GLU A 111 -2.43 2.86 18.13
C GLU A 111 -1.10 2.10 18.01
N GLU A 112 -1.02 1.18 17.05
CA GLU A 112 0.18 0.40 16.76
C GLU A 112 0.57 0.59 15.29
N LEU A 113 1.74 1.19 15.06
CA LEU A 113 2.29 1.45 13.74
C LEU A 113 3.51 0.56 13.49
N ASP A 114 3.43 -0.31 12.48
CA ASP A 114 4.57 -1.05 11.92
C ASP A 114 4.78 -0.58 10.47
N TRP A 115 5.34 0.64 10.34
CA TRP A 115 5.70 1.21 9.04
C TRP A 115 7.19 0.96 8.78
N ARG A 116 7.49 0.00 7.93
CA ARG A 116 8.86 -0.49 7.73
C ARG A 116 9.56 0.31 6.65
N ILE A 117 10.13 1.44 7.03
CA ILE A 117 11.05 2.20 6.20
C ILE A 117 12.36 1.40 6.10
N LEU A 118 12.71 0.97 4.89
CA LEU A 118 13.97 0.27 4.62
C LEU A 118 15.11 1.30 4.55
N ASP A 119 15.77 1.53 5.68
CA ASP A 119 16.95 2.39 5.73
C ASP A 119 18.20 1.59 5.27
N LEU A 120 18.77 1.99 4.13
CA LEU A 120 20.08 1.49 3.70
C LEU A 120 21.14 2.19 4.53
N SER A 121 21.51 1.60 5.66
CA SER A 121 22.81 1.88 6.26
C SER A 121 23.91 1.39 5.29
N LEU A 122 24.33 2.27 4.38
CA LEU A 122 25.57 2.09 3.64
C LEU A 122 26.71 2.24 4.65
N ASN A 123 27.09 1.13 5.27
CA ASN A 123 28.33 1.03 6.02
C ASN A 123 29.47 1.02 5.00
N ILE A 124 29.86 2.22 4.55
CA ILE A 124 31.04 2.44 3.73
C ILE A 124 32.24 2.28 4.67
N PHE A 125 32.85 1.11 4.63
CA PHE A 125 34.17 0.86 5.20
C PHE A 125 35.25 1.63 4.44
#